data_AF-A0A1Q7JCV5-F1
#
_entry.id   AF-A0A1Q7JCV5-F1
#
_cell.length_a   1.000
_cell.length_b   1.000
_cell.length_c   1.000
_cell.angle_alpha   90.00
_cell.angle_beta   90.00
_cell.angle_gamma   90.00
#
_symmetry.space_group_name_H-M   'P 1'
#
loop_
_entity.id
_entity.type
_entity.pdbx_description
1 polymer ?
#
loop_
_entity_poly.entity_id
_entity_poly.type
_entity_poly.pdbx_seq_one_letter_code
_entity_poly.pdbx_strand_id
1 'polypeptide(L)'
;MKALDRVEAHTWPHRQIAAYVHEKYKVPGWWAQTVTVGYERIKGLRAIGQRRGGGFEATKSKTFALPAARLYRAFSDARTRARWLPGISLTVRTATREKYMRITWPDGTSVDVGFTRKGPAKGQVQIQHSKLADQSAATRMKQYWAERLAALGEVLGRPTG
;
A
#
# COMPACT_ATOMS: atom_id res chain seq x y z
N MET A 1 13.16 23.56 7.17
CA MET A 1 11.96 24.24 6.64
C MET A 1 11.57 25.52 7.38
N LYS A 2 12.49 26.18 8.10
CA LYS A 2 12.19 27.38 8.91
C LYS A 2 11.56 28.55 8.14
N ALA A 3 11.77 28.64 6.82
CA ALA A 3 11.29 29.77 6.02
C ALA A 3 9.79 29.67 5.63
N LEU A 4 9.26 28.45 5.43
CA LEU A 4 7.83 28.23 5.16
C LEU A 4 7.02 28.15 6.45
N ASP A 5 7.63 27.66 7.53
CA ASP A 5 7.02 27.67 8.87
C ASP A 5 6.76 29.10 9.38
N ARG A 6 7.67 30.04 9.11
CA ARG A 6 7.57 31.46 9.52
C ARG A 6 6.40 32.22 8.91
N VAL A 7 5.84 31.74 7.80
CA VAL A 7 4.67 32.35 7.16
C VAL A 7 3.42 31.51 7.34
N GLU A 8 3.47 30.55 8.26
CA GLU A 8 2.36 29.66 8.55
C GLU A 8 1.81 28.97 7.29
N ALA A 9 2.66 28.68 6.30
CA ALA A 9 2.26 28.11 5.01
C ALA A 9 1.53 26.77 5.16
N HIS A 10 1.54 26.17 6.36
CA HIS A 10 0.78 24.99 6.68
C HIS A 10 -0.75 25.20 6.67
N THR A 11 -1.21 26.44 6.76
CA THR A 11 -2.64 26.80 6.70
C THR A 11 -3.12 27.06 5.27
N TRP A 12 -2.20 27.06 4.28
CA TRP A 12 -2.51 27.47 2.91
C TRP A 12 -2.86 26.27 2.00
N PRO A 13 -3.68 26.48 0.96
CA PRO A 13 -3.87 25.49 -0.09
C PRO A 13 -2.59 25.26 -0.90
N HIS A 14 -2.35 24.01 -1.33
CA HIS A 14 -1.16 23.56 -2.08
C HIS A 14 -0.70 24.52 -3.18
N ARG A 15 -1.65 25.00 -3.99
CA ARG A 15 -1.39 25.88 -5.14
C ARG A 15 -0.77 27.22 -4.72
N GLN A 16 -1.15 27.71 -3.55
CA GLN A 16 -0.64 28.95 -2.97
C GLN A 16 0.76 28.77 -2.38
N ILE A 17 1.07 27.61 -1.79
CA ILE A 17 2.42 27.29 -1.33
C ILE A 17 3.37 27.17 -2.53
N ALA A 18 2.95 26.48 -3.60
CA ALA A 18 3.76 26.33 -4.81
C ALA A 18 4.03 27.68 -5.51
N ALA A 19 3.01 28.55 -5.62
CA ALA A 19 3.18 29.90 -6.14
C ALA A 19 4.15 30.72 -5.29
N TYR A 20 4.00 30.68 -3.97
CA TYR A 20 4.88 31.40 -3.03
C TYR A 20 6.34 30.94 -3.14
N VAL A 21 6.58 29.63 -3.23
CA VAL A 21 7.94 29.08 -3.36
C VAL A 21 8.58 29.51 -4.69
N HIS A 22 7.81 29.45 -5.78
CA HIS A 22 8.25 29.88 -7.10
C HIS A 22 8.61 31.37 -7.13
N GLU A 23 7.72 32.23 -6.64
CA GLU A 23 7.88 33.68 -6.70
C GLU A 23 8.97 34.21 -5.77
N LYS A 24 9.06 33.66 -4.55
CA LYS A 24 9.97 34.13 -3.50
C LYS A 24 11.39 33.60 -3.66
N TYR A 25 11.55 32.35 -4.07
CA TYR A 25 12.86 31.71 -4.22
C TYR A 25 13.33 31.62 -5.67
N LYS A 26 12.55 32.14 -6.63
CA LYS A 26 12.85 32.17 -8.07
C LYS A 26 13.27 30.81 -8.62
N VAL A 27 12.72 29.74 -8.04
CA VAL A 27 12.98 28.35 -8.47
C VAL A 27 11.99 27.97 -9.57
N PRO A 28 12.38 27.15 -10.57
CA PRO A 28 11.46 26.68 -11.61
C PRO A 28 10.21 26.00 -11.04
N GLY A 29 9.06 26.15 -11.71
CA GLY A 29 7.76 25.69 -11.20
C GLY A 29 7.69 24.20 -10.80
N TRP A 30 8.42 23.33 -11.49
CA TRP A 30 8.52 21.91 -11.14
C TRP A 30 9.30 21.67 -9.83
N TRP A 31 10.31 22.51 -9.56
CA TRP A 31 11.06 22.48 -8.31
C TRP A 31 10.21 23.03 -7.15
N ALA A 32 9.43 24.10 -7.41
CA ALA A 32 8.50 24.66 -6.42
C ALA A 32 7.45 23.63 -5.98
N GLN A 33 6.94 22.80 -6.90
CA GLN A 33 6.03 21.70 -6.58
C GLN A 33 6.69 20.65 -5.69
N THR A 34 7.94 20.26 -5.97
CA THR A 34 8.64 19.24 -5.17
C THR A 34 8.96 19.74 -3.76
N VAL A 35 9.35 21.02 -3.61
CA VAL A 35 9.57 21.67 -2.30
C VAL A 35 8.25 21.78 -1.52
N THR A 36 7.14 22.11 -2.20
CA THR A 36 5.80 22.18 -1.59
C THR A 36 5.36 20.81 -1.10
N VAL A 37 5.50 19.77 -1.92
CA VAL A 37 5.20 18.39 -1.53
C VAL A 37 6.07 17.93 -0.36
N GLY A 38 7.37 18.27 -0.37
CA GLY A 38 8.25 18.00 0.76
C GLY A 38 7.80 18.69 2.04
N TYR A 39 7.40 19.96 1.95
CA TYR A 39 6.92 20.77 3.07
C TYR A 39 5.58 20.28 3.64
N GLU A 40 4.59 20.01 2.78
CA GLU A 40 3.31 19.43 3.18
C GLU A 40 3.48 18.03 3.81
N ARG A 41 4.47 17.25 3.35
CA ARG A 41 4.84 15.95 3.97
C ARG A 41 5.45 16.12 5.37
N ILE A 42 6.35 17.07 5.56
CA ILE A 42 6.97 17.34 6.86
C ILE A 42 5.95 17.94 7.85
N LYS A 43 4.93 18.64 7.34
CA LYS A 43 3.88 19.27 8.17
C LYS A 43 2.59 18.45 8.30
N GLY A 44 2.47 17.33 7.60
CA GLY A 44 1.33 16.40 7.71
C GLY A 44 0.01 16.88 7.08
N LEU A 45 0.04 17.81 6.12
CA LEU A 45 -1.15 18.57 5.71
C LEU A 45 -1.90 18.01 4.51
N ARG A 46 -1.23 17.19 3.68
CA ARG A 46 -1.85 16.43 2.58
C ARG A 46 -1.02 15.20 2.31
N ALA A 47 -1.54 14.05 2.72
CA ALA A 47 -0.85 12.79 2.55
C ALA A 47 -1.25 12.15 1.20
N ILE A 48 -0.25 11.90 0.36
CA ILE A 48 -0.39 11.09 -0.86
C ILE A 48 -1.03 9.75 -0.48
N GLY A 49 -2.21 9.44 -1.04
CA GLY A 49 -2.94 8.19 -0.82
C GLY A 49 -4.26 8.30 -0.03
N GLN A 50 -4.72 9.52 0.30
CA GLN A 50 -6.02 9.71 0.95
C GLN A 50 -7.17 9.59 -0.06
N ARG A 51 -8.11 8.67 0.15
CA ARG A 51 -9.34 8.57 -0.65
C ARG A 51 -10.35 9.66 -0.25
N ARG A 52 -11.34 9.93 -1.12
CA ARG A 52 -12.45 10.88 -0.90
C ARG A 52 -13.23 10.69 0.43
N GLY A 53 -13.10 9.53 1.10
CA GLY A 53 -13.70 9.25 2.40
C GLY A 53 -12.75 9.38 3.60
N GLY A 54 -11.59 10.05 3.45
CA GLY A 54 -10.66 10.34 4.55
C GLY A 54 -9.68 9.22 4.91
N GLY A 55 -9.97 7.97 4.53
CA GLY A 55 -9.11 6.81 4.81
C GLY A 55 -7.91 6.68 3.87
N PHE A 56 -6.86 6.05 4.39
CA PHE A 56 -5.64 5.71 3.65
C PHE A 56 -5.67 4.26 3.16
N GLU A 57 -4.87 3.99 2.12
CA GLU A 57 -4.68 2.64 1.60
C GLU A 57 -3.21 2.34 1.28
N ALA A 58 -2.85 1.07 1.42
CA ALA A 58 -1.58 0.53 1.00
C ALA A 58 -1.79 -0.50 -0.10
N THR A 59 -1.13 -0.28 -1.24
CA THR A 59 -1.16 -1.21 -2.37
C THR A 59 0.20 -1.87 -2.55
N LYS A 60 0.21 -3.19 -2.72
CA LYS A 60 1.42 -3.95 -3.06
C LYS A 60 1.05 -5.06 -4.04
N SER A 61 1.89 -5.27 -5.04
CA SER A 61 1.79 -6.42 -5.94
C SER A 61 3.12 -7.14 -6.07
N LYS A 62 3.06 -8.43 -6.41
CA LYS A 62 4.23 -9.24 -6.76
C LYS A 62 3.84 -10.31 -7.78
N THR A 63 4.72 -10.52 -8.74
CA THR A 63 4.61 -11.61 -9.73
C THR A 63 5.44 -12.80 -9.27
N PHE A 64 4.89 -14.00 -9.44
CA PHE A 64 5.50 -15.27 -9.06
C PHE A 64 5.57 -16.18 -10.29
N ALA A 65 6.63 -16.97 -10.38
CA ALA A 65 6.76 -18.07 -11.34
C ALA A 65 5.91 -19.30 -10.89
N LEU A 66 4.66 -19.04 -10.50
CA LEU A 66 3.70 -20.04 -10.04
C LEU A 66 2.33 -19.76 -10.66
N PRO A 67 1.50 -20.79 -10.93
CA PRO A 67 0.13 -20.59 -11.39
C PRO A 67 -0.71 -19.78 -10.39
N ALA A 68 -1.62 -18.94 -10.90
CA ALA A 68 -2.55 -18.16 -10.07
C ALA A 68 -3.37 -19.04 -9.10
N ALA A 69 -3.68 -20.28 -9.49
CA ALA A 69 -4.34 -21.27 -8.64
C ALA A 69 -3.54 -21.61 -7.37
N ARG A 70 -2.22 -21.76 -7.49
CA ARG A 70 -1.36 -22.06 -6.34
C ARG A 70 -1.26 -20.85 -5.41
N LEU A 71 -1.21 -19.65 -5.98
CA LEU A 71 -1.23 -18.39 -5.22
C LEU A 71 -2.56 -18.24 -4.47
N TYR A 72 -3.71 -18.47 -5.12
CA TYR A 72 -5.02 -18.44 -4.47
C TYR A 72 -5.10 -19.40 -3.28
N ARG A 73 -4.66 -20.65 -3.47
CA ARG A 73 -4.64 -21.67 -2.40
C ARG A 73 -3.81 -21.24 -1.20
N ALA A 74 -2.67 -20.56 -1.43
CA ALA A 74 -1.82 -20.08 -0.34
C ALA A 74 -2.48 -18.99 0.54
N PHE A 75 -3.52 -18.32 0.03
CA PHE A 75 -4.35 -17.41 0.81
C PHE A 75 -5.56 -18.12 1.41
N SER A 76 -6.21 -19.05 0.70
CA SER A 76 -7.46 -19.67 1.17
C SER A 76 -7.22 -20.75 2.23
N ASP A 77 -6.17 -21.56 2.07
CA ASP A 77 -5.86 -22.65 2.98
C ASP A 77 -5.20 -22.15 4.28
N ALA A 78 -5.82 -22.45 5.42
CA ALA A 78 -5.36 -21.94 6.71
C ALA A 78 -3.95 -22.44 7.09
N ARG A 79 -3.64 -23.71 6.81
CA ARG A 79 -2.33 -24.30 7.12
C ARG A 79 -1.22 -23.66 6.30
N THR A 80 -1.43 -23.53 5.00
CA THR A 80 -0.47 -22.88 4.09
C THR A 80 -0.32 -21.40 4.43
N ARG A 81 -1.42 -20.71 4.72
CA ARG A 81 -1.42 -19.30 5.11
C ARG A 81 -0.60 -19.05 6.37
N ALA A 82 -0.73 -19.89 7.39
CA ALA A 82 0.02 -19.76 8.65
C ALA A 82 1.55 -19.81 8.46
N ARG A 83 2.04 -20.45 7.38
CA ARG A 83 3.49 -20.58 7.11
C ARG A 83 4.16 -19.28 6.66
N TRP A 84 3.42 -18.37 6.01
CA TRP A 84 3.98 -17.11 5.49
C TRP A 84 3.30 -15.86 6.09
N LEU A 85 2.12 -16.03 6.67
CA LEU A 85 1.35 -15.01 7.37
C LEU A 85 1.01 -15.49 8.80
N PRO A 86 2.01 -15.73 9.66
CA PRO A 86 1.79 -16.26 11.01
C PRO A 86 1.12 -15.23 11.93
N GLY A 87 0.34 -15.71 12.90
CA GLY A 87 -0.21 -14.88 13.97
C GLY A 87 -1.36 -13.95 13.55
N ILE A 88 -1.89 -14.07 12.34
CA ILE A 88 -3.00 -13.22 11.84
C ILE A 88 -4.32 -14.01 11.78
N SER A 89 -5.24 -13.67 12.69
CA SER A 89 -6.60 -14.19 12.73
C SER A 89 -7.55 -13.40 11.81
N LEU A 90 -7.39 -13.56 10.50
CA LEU A 90 -8.22 -12.88 9.51
C LEU A 90 -9.52 -13.63 9.18
N THR A 91 -10.52 -12.90 8.66
CA THR A 91 -11.80 -13.46 8.21
C THR A 91 -11.99 -13.24 6.72
N VAL A 92 -12.17 -14.32 5.94
CA VAL A 92 -12.51 -14.22 4.51
C VAL A 92 -14.01 -13.93 4.37
N ARG A 93 -14.37 -12.76 3.84
CA ARG A 93 -15.78 -12.36 3.62
C ARG A 93 -16.36 -12.93 2.33
N THR A 94 -15.57 -12.89 1.26
CA THR A 94 -15.99 -13.31 -0.07
C THR A 94 -14.77 -13.74 -0.85
N ALA A 95 -14.90 -14.79 -1.66
CA ALA A 95 -13.86 -15.19 -2.59
C ALA A 95 -14.47 -15.71 -3.88
N THR A 96 -13.89 -15.31 -5.01
CA THR A 96 -14.10 -16.01 -6.28
C THR A 96 -12.81 -16.74 -6.59
N ARG A 97 -12.93 -18.06 -6.74
CA ARG A 97 -11.80 -18.96 -6.97
C ARG A 97 -10.88 -18.40 -8.05
N GLU A 98 -9.59 -18.29 -7.71
CA GLU A 98 -8.50 -17.86 -8.61
C GLU A 98 -8.61 -16.43 -9.16
N LYS A 99 -9.61 -15.64 -8.74
CA LYS A 99 -9.80 -14.25 -9.14
C LYS A 99 -9.55 -13.27 -8.01
N TYR A 100 -10.28 -13.39 -6.89
CA TYR A 100 -10.15 -12.44 -5.79
C TYR A 100 -10.58 -13.01 -4.44
N MET A 101 -10.15 -12.35 -3.37
CA MET A 101 -10.56 -12.59 -1.99
C MET A 101 -10.69 -11.27 -1.25
N ARG A 102 -11.81 -11.08 -0.54
CA ARG A 102 -12.04 -9.94 0.36
C ARG A 102 -11.93 -10.41 1.79
N ILE A 103 -11.09 -9.74 2.56
CA ILE A 103 -10.68 -10.17 3.90
C ILE A 103 -10.92 -9.03 4.90
N THR A 104 -11.44 -9.37 6.07
CA THR A 104 -11.39 -8.51 7.26
C THR A 104 -10.10 -8.81 7.99
N TRP A 105 -9.31 -7.78 8.24
CA TRP A 105 -8.13 -7.88 9.09
C TRP A 105 -8.53 -7.84 10.57
N PRO A 106 -7.70 -8.35 11.50
CA PRO A 106 -8.02 -8.38 12.94
C PRO A 106 -8.36 -7.01 13.55
N ASP A 107 -7.78 -5.93 13.04
CA ASP A 107 -8.03 -4.54 13.49
C ASP A 107 -9.26 -3.89 12.81
N GLY A 108 -10.07 -4.66 12.07
CA GLY A 108 -11.26 -4.19 11.37
C GLY A 108 -11.01 -3.53 10.02
N THR A 109 -9.75 -3.37 9.61
CA THR A 109 -9.38 -2.90 8.26
C THR A 109 -9.73 -3.95 7.19
N SER A 110 -9.71 -3.52 5.93
CA SER A 110 -10.14 -4.36 4.79
C SER A 110 -9.00 -4.65 3.85
N VAL A 111 -8.83 -5.91 3.48
CA VAL A 111 -7.82 -6.37 2.53
C VAL A 111 -8.51 -7.00 1.32
N ASP A 112 -8.33 -6.39 0.16
CA ASP A 112 -8.70 -6.95 -1.13
C ASP A 112 -7.47 -7.61 -1.77
N VAL A 113 -7.60 -8.89 -2.09
CA VAL A 113 -6.56 -9.69 -2.77
C VAL A 113 -7.05 -10.01 -4.17
N GLY A 114 -6.30 -9.59 -5.18
CA GLY A 114 -6.51 -9.94 -6.58
C GLY A 114 -5.47 -10.97 -7.05
N PHE A 115 -5.92 -11.93 -7.84
CA PHE A 115 -5.08 -12.93 -8.48
C PHE A 115 -5.21 -12.79 -10.00
N THR A 116 -4.09 -12.74 -10.70
CA THR A 116 -4.07 -12.59 -12.16
C THR A 116 -3.18 -13.65 -12.78
N ARG A 117 -3.73 -14.43 -13.72
CA ARG A 117 -2.94 -15.31 -14.58
C ARG A 117 -2.13 -14.46 -15.56
N LYS A 118 -0.82 -14.66 -15.58
CA LYS A 118 0.12 -14.02 -16.52
C LYS A 118 0.77 -15.03 -17.47
N GLY A 119 0.46 -16.31 -17.31
CA GLY A 119 0.94 -17.45 -18.11
C GLY A 119 0.56 -18.77 -17.43
N PRO A 120 0.88 -19.93 -18.04
CA PRO A 120 0.53 -21.24 -17.48
C PRO A 120 1.17 -21.49 -16.11
N ALA A 121 2.43 -21.08 -15.92
CA ALA A 121 3.17 -21.16 -14.66
C ALA A 121 3.55 -19.78 -14.10
N LYS A 122 2.78 -18.74 -14.43
CA LYS A 122 3.08 -17.36 -14.00
C LYS A 122 1.81 -16.66 -13.52
N GLY A 123 1.86 -16.11 -12.32
CA GLY A 123 0.74 -15.50 -11.65
C GLY A 123 1.16 -14.25 -10.90
N GLN A 124 0.24 -13.31 -10.74
CA GLN A 124 0.43 -12.09 -9.97
C GLN A 124 -0.56 -12.06 -8.82
N VAL A 125 -0.08 -11.62 -7.65
CA VAL A 125 -0.92 -11.23 -6.52
C VAL A 125 -0.90 -9.70 -6.41
N GLN A 126 -2.06 -9.10 -6.27
CA GLN A 126 -2.24 -7.70 -5.91
C GLN A 126 -2.99 -7.61 -4.58
N ILE A 127 -2.49 -6.77 -3.68
CA ILE A 127 -3.06 -6.50 -2.38
C ILE A 127 -3.41 -5.02 -2.31
N GLN A 128 -4.63 -4.72 -1.87
CA GLN A 128 -5.05 -3.40 -1.43
C GLN A 128 -5.53 -3.51 0.02
N HIS A 129 -4.81 -2.89 0.93
CA HIS A 129 -5.17 -2.82 2.35
C HIS A 129 -5.70 -1.42 2.62
N SER A 130 -6.98 -1.30 2.99
CA SER A 130 -7.73 -0.05 3.09
C SER A 130 -8.30 0.17 4.49
N LYS A 131 -8.84 1.38 4.72
CA LYS A 131 -9.30 1.87 6.03
C LYS A 131 -8.16 2.09 7.02
N LEU A 132 -6.98 2.42 6.52
CA LEU A 132 -5.84 2.75 7.36
C LEU A 132 -6.03 4.15 7.93
N ALA A 133 -5.67 4.31 9.21
CA ALA A 133 -5.92 5.54 9.97
C ALA A 133 -5.14 6.75 9.42
N ASP A 134 -3.91 6.53 8.97
CA ASP A 134 -3.03 7.58 8.49
C ASP A 134 -2.01 7.07 7.45
N GLN A 135 -1.22 7.99 6.89
CA GLN A 135 -0.19 7.69 5.90
C GLN A 135 0.96 6.84 6.46
N SER A 136 1.27 6.97 7.75
CA SER A 136 2.31 6.18 8.42
C SER A 136 1.88 4.71 8.50
N ALA A 137 0.60 4.45 8.81
CA ALA A 137 -0.01 3.13 8.78
C ALA A 137 0.01 2.55 7.36
N ALA A 138 -0.30 3.35 6.33
CA ALA A 138 -0.16 2.92 4.93
C ALA A 138 1.27 2.53 4.56
N THR A 139 2.26 3.30 5.03
CA THR A 139 3.68 2.99 4.77
C THR A 139 4.12 1.71 5.46
N ARG A 140 3.82 1.55 6.76
CA ARG A 140 4.08 0.32 7.52
C ARG A 140 3.42 -0.89 6.87
N MET A 141 2.17 -0.74 6.45
CA MET A 141 1.42 -1.83 5.82
C MET A 141 1.97 -2.21 4.44
N LYS A 142 2.45 -1.24 3.65
CA LYS A 142 3.12 -1.51 2.37
C LYS A 142 4.42 -2.28 2.56
N GLN A 143 5.22 -1.94 3.58
CA GLN A 143 6.44 -2.67 3.93
C GLN A 143 6.12 -4.08 4.43
N TYR A 144 5.15 -4.21 5.34
CA TYR A 144 4.65 -5.49 5.83
C TYR A 144 4.25 -6.42 4.68
N TRP A 145 3.43 -5.95 3.73
CA TRP A 145 3.04 -6.77 2.57
C TRP A 145 4.21 -7.10 1.65
N ALA A 146 5.20 -6.24 1.53
CA ALA A 146 6.40 -6.55 0.76
C ALA A 146 7.15 -7.75 1.36
N GLU A 147 7.35 -7.75 2.67
CA GLU A 147 7.97 -8.88 3.39
C GLU A 147 7.12 -10.15 3.33
N ARG A 148 5.81 -10.05 3.57
CA ARG A 148 4.93 -11.22 3.57
C ARG A 148 4.83 -11.86 2.18
N LEU A 149 4.77 -11.07 1.11
CA LEU A 149 4.82 -11.59 -0.26
C LEU A 149 6.23 -12.11 -0.65
N ALA A 150 7.28 -11.65 0.02
CA ALA A 150 8.59 -12.28 -0.08
C ALA A 150 8.58 -13.67 0.57
N ALA A 151 8.14 -13.77 1.83
CA ALA A 151 8.01 -15.03 2.57
C ALA A 151 7.08 -16.03 1.86
N LEU A 152 5.99 -15.57 1.25
CA LEU A 152 5.13 -16.42 0.41
C LEU A 152 5.92 -17.06 -0.74
N GLY A 153 6.79 -16.29 -1.38
CA GLY A 153 7.67 -16.78 -2.45
C GLY A 153 8.59 -17.89 -1.95
N GLU A 154 9.20 -17.73 -0.78
CA GLU A 154 10.05 -18.74 -0.15
C GLU A 154 9.27 -20.00 0.23
N VAL A 155 8.11 -19.85 0.87
CA VAL A 155 7.26 -20.97 1.31
C VAL A 155 6.76 -21.81 0.14
N LEU A 156 6.47 -21.17 -1.00
CA LEU A 156 6.02 -21.88 -2.21
C LEU A 156 7.17 -22.31 -3.12
N GLY A 157 8.33 -21.66 -3.03
CA GLY A 157 9.53 -21.96 -3.80
C GLY A 157 10.33 -23.14 -3.26
N ARG A 158 10.23 -23.43 -1.95
CA ARG A 158 10.78 -24.68 -1.40
C ARG A 158 10.00 -25.88 -1.97
N PRO A 159 10.69 -26.90 -2.53
CA PRO A 159 10.05 -28.18 -2.77
C PRO A 159 9.47 -28.66 -1.44
N THR A 160 8.18 -28.99 -1.42
CA THR A 160 7.63 -29.81 -0.34
C THR A 160 8.37 -31.15 -0.43
N GLY A 161 9.36 -31.33 0.44
CA GLY A 161 9.97 -32.63 0.70
C GLY A 161 8.96 -33.60 1.29
#